data_AF-A0A292S6Y8-F1
#
_entry.id   AF-A0A292S6Y8-F1
#
_cell.length_a   1.000
_cell.length_b   1.000
_cell.length_c   1.000
_cell.angle_alpha   90.00
_cell.angle_beta   90.00
_cell.angle_gamma   90.00
#
_symmetry.space_group_name_H-M   'P 1'
#
loop_
_entity.id
_entity.type
_entity.pdbx_description
1 polymer ?
#
loop_
_entity_poly.entity_id
_entity_poly.type
_entity_poly.pdbx_seq_one_letter_code
_entity_poly.pdbx_strand_id
1 'polypeptide(L)'
;MRANNIEMQVRDLSRTLQTKYYQEIYKKTNIRFFEKERKRYLFYLIFAVPLTSIIFWGLVLLSQNLYEALVVLIVGLSLVILVYNNISKSFAAKFKNTYYDCIAETVGLKWLQGDFEYTYSSSIQKSKLFSAKVCMREDDIFYGNYNGVKLKIAEADIADRAFCTGDKKTETLVPKQFHGVFGFFDANKKIESTTIVKPKLDFELSCSKLVVMMFILLVAAAAAAVLGFGIKSMISGGFSLPVSLWILGGLGIFAFACWQFMDILVLKELRFRRNFQRVNLEDTEFNKLYQAYSYDQVEGRYLLTTAFIDRFLHVGKVFKTNRLRCSFAQNKLILAIPANRNMFELGSLFSPVTNSKKISRFYDEIASLLILIDYFKLDNKTNL
;
A
#
# COMPACT_ATOMS: atom_id res chain seq x y z
N MET A 1 4.53 26.73 16.15
CA MET A 1 3.31 26.83 17.00
C MET A 1 2.15 25.99 16.48
N ARG A 2 1.77 26.05 15.19
CA ARG A 2 0.62 25.28 14.64
C ARG A 2 0.84 23.76 14.57
N ALA A 3 2.02 23.30 14.14
CA ALA A 3 2.37 21.87 14.16
C ALA A 3 2.25 21.28 15.57
N ASN A 4 2.75 22.00 16.59
CA ASN A 4 2.64 21.59 18.00
C ASN A 4 1.18 21.51 18.48
N ASN A 5 0.28 22.31 17.92
CA ASN A 5 -1.15 22.26 18.25
C ASN A 5 -1.80 20.98 17.69
N ILE A 6 -1.49 20.61 16.44
CA ILE A 6 -2.00 19.38 15.83
C ILE A 6 -1.47 18.14 16.56
N GLU A 7 -0.18 18.13 16.90
CA GLU A 7 0.42 17.05 17.69
C GLU A 7 -0.26 16.91 19.07
N MET A 8 -0.61 18.03 19.71
CA MET A 8 -1.34 18.03 20.98
C MET A 8 -2.75 17.48 20.81
N GLN A 9 -3.49 17.92 19.79
CA GLN A 9 -4.84 17.43 19.48
C GLN A 9 -4.86 15.92 19.21
N VAL A 10 -3.92 15.42 18.40
CA VAL A 10 -3.81 13.98 18.12
C VAL A 10 -3.45 13.20 19.37
N ARG A 11 -2.52 13.71 20.19
CA ARG A 11 -2.12 13.07 21.44
C ARG A 11 -3.27 13.01 22.45
N ASP A 12 -4.05 14.07 22.57
CA ASP A 12 -5.17 14.13 23.51
C ASP A 12 -6.30 13.19 23.07
N LEU A 13 -6.69 13.23 21.79
CA LEU A 13 -7.68 12.31 21.23
C LEU A 13 -7.22 10.85 21.38
N SER A 14 -5.96 10.56 21.04
CA SER A 14 -5.40 9.21 21.19
C SER A 14 -5.46 8.75 22.65
N ARG A 15 -5.09 9.59 23.62
CA ARG A 15 -5.18 9.26 25.06
C ARG A 15 -6.61 8.98 25.50
N THR A 16 -7.57 9.78 25.06
CA THR A 16 -8.99 9.55 25.34
C THR A 16 -9.45 8.19 24.80
N LEU A 17 -9.11 7.88 23.55
CA LEU A 17 -9.47 6.59 22.92
C LEU A 17 -8.79 5.40 23.62
N GLN A 18 -7.51 5.52 23.96
CA GLN A 18 -6.80 4.51 24.74
C GLN A 18 -7.44 4.29 26.12
N THR A 19 -7.89 5.36 26.78
CA THR A 19 -8.54 5.26 28.09
C THR A 19 -9.87 4.51 27.97
N LYS A 20 -10.68 4.80 26.95
CA LYS A 20 -11.88 4.03 26.62
C LYS A 20 -11.57 2.57 26.34
N TYR A 21 -10.51 2.29 25.56
CA TYR A 21 -10.06 0.92 25.31
C TYR A 21 -9.79 0.14 26.61
N TYR A 22 -9.01 0.72 27.54
CA TYR A 22 -8.69 0.07 28.80
C TYR A 22 -9.88 -0.02 29.78
N GLN A 23 -10.85 0.89 29.70
CA GLN A 23 -12.02 0.88 30.57
C GLN A 23 -13.12 -0.05 30.05
N GLU A 24 -13.42 0.02 28.76
CA GLU A 24 -14.53 -0.69 28.14
C GLU A 24 -14.10 -2.07 27.68
N ILE A 25 -13.03 -2.18 26.88
CA ILE A 25 -12.64 -3.47 26.29
C ILE A 25 -11.88 -4.30 27.32
N TYR A 26 -10.83 -3.73 27.92
CA TYR A 26 -9.98 -4.51 28.83
C TYR A 26 -10.72 -5.02 30.07
N LYS A 27 -11.70 -4.26 30.60
CA LYS A 27 -12.48 -4.66 31.78
C LYS A 27 -13.70 -5.52 31.44
N LYS A 28 -14.44 -5.22 30.36
CA LYS A 28 -15.74 -5.86 30.05
C LYS A 28 -15.59 -7.19 29.31
N THR A 29 -14.65 -7.32 28.38
CA THR A 29 -14.53 -8.50 27.49
C THR A 29 -13.46 -9.51 27.93
N ASN A 30 -13.07 -9.48 29.21
CA ASN A 30 -12.16 -10.43 29.84
C ASN A 30 -10.89 -10.69 29.00
N ILE A 31 -10.16 -9.64 28.61
CA ILE A 31 -8.90 -9.75 27.81
C ILE A 31 -7.90 -10.73 28.44
N ARG A 32 -7.95 -10.96 29.76
CA ARG A 32 -7.17 -12.01 30.45
C ARG A 32 -7.45 -13.41 29.91
N PHE A 33 -8.69 -13.71 29.55
CA PHE A 33 -9.06 -14.97 28.89
C PHE A 33 -8.36 -15.10 27.54
N PHE A 34 -8.32 -14.04 26.76
CA PHE A 34 -7.66 -14.06 25.45
C PHE A 34 -6.13 -14.18 25.56
N GLU A 35 -5.49 -13.55 26.55
CA GLU A 35 -4.07 -13.80 26.85
C GLU A 35 -3.80 -15.27 27.24
N LYS A 36 -4.72 -15.89 27.97
CA LYS A 36 -4.63 -17.32 28.30
C LYS A 36 -4.75 -18.18 27.04
N GLU A 37 -5.64 -17.84 26.11
CA GLU A 37 -5.72 -18.50 24.82
C GLU A 37 -4.46 -18.31 23.97
N ARG A 38 -3.92 -17.08 23.88
CA ARG A 38 -2.67 -16.80 23.17
C ARG A 38 -1.54 -17.70 23.68
N LYS A 39 -1.40 -17.84 25.01
CA LYS A 39 -0.42 -18.74 25.62
C LYS A 39 -0.66 -20.22 25.25
N ARG A 40 -1.91 -20.66 25.08
CA ARG A 40 -2.22 -22.01 24.57
C ARG A 40 -1.76 -22.19 23.12
N TYR A 41 -2.04 -21.23 22.24
CA TYR A 41 -1.57 -21.27 20.84
C TYR A 41 -0.03 -21.29 20.75
N LEU A 42 0.65 -20.49 21.59
CA LEU A 42 2.11 -20.53 21.71
C LEU A 42 2.60 -21.88 22.22
N PHE A 43 1.94 -22.45 23.23
CA PHE A 43 2.25 -23.78 23.73
C PHE A 43 2.11 -24.82 22.61
N TYR A 44 1.00 -24.81 21.86
CA TYR A 44 0.84 -25.71 20.70
C TYR A 44 1.97 -25.56 19.68
N LEU A 45 2.44 -24.36 19.36
CA LEU A 45 3.61 -24.17 18.49
C LEU A 45 4.89 -24.75 19.08
N ILE A 46 5.13 -24.50 20.37
CA ILE A 46 6.33 -24.99 21.07
C ILE A 46 6.40 -26.51 21.07
N PHE A 47 5.27 -27.23 21.07
CA PHE A 47 5.27 -28.70 20.99
C PHE A 47 5.15 -29.24 19.57
N ALA A 48 4.32 -28.63 18.71
CA ALA A 48 4.10 -29.10 17.35
C ALA A 48 5.36 -28.96 16.46
N VAL A 49 6.12 -27.87 16.60
CA VAL A 49 7.32 -27.63 15.78
C VAL A 49 8.45 -28.62 16.10
N PRO A 50 8.83 -28.88 17.37
CA PRO A 50 9.82 -29.90 17.67
C PRO A 50 9.34 -31.31 17.35
N LEU A 51 8.07 -31.65 17.61
CA LEU A 51 7.53 -32.96 17.30
C LEU A 51 7.61 -33.25 15.79
N THR A 52 7.20 -32.30 14.95
CA THR A 52 7.35 -32.41 13.49
C THR A 52 8.82 -32.49 13.09
N SER A 53 9.69 -31.67 13.68
CA SER A 53 11.13 -31.69 13.38
C SER A 53 11.78 -33.04 13.72
N ILE A 54 11.42 -33.69 14.83
CA ILE A 54 11.91 -35.02 15.22
C ILE A 54 11.46 -36.07 14.20
N ILE A 55 10.19 -36.03 13.78
CA ILE A 55 9.65 -36.95 12.77
C ILE A 55 10.42 -36.81 11.45
N PHE A 56 10.64 -35.59 10.96
CA PHE A 56 11.39 -35.35 9.73
C PHE A 56 12.87 -35.72 9.86
N TRP A 57 13.47 -35.50 11.03
CA TRP A 57 14.85 -35.94 11.28
C TRP A 57 14.97 -37.46 11.23
N GLY A 58 14.01 -38.20 11.80
CA GLY A 58 13.92 -39.66 11.66
C GLY A 58 13.78 -40.11 10.21
N LEU A 59 12.95 -39.42 9.41
CA LEU A 59 12.80 -39.71 7.98
C LEU A 59 14.08 -39.44 7.18
N VAL A 60 14.85 -38.42 7.55
CA VAL A 60 16.18 -38.16 6.94
C VAL A 60 17.15 -39.30 7.26
N LEU A 61 17.14 -39.85 8.47
CA LEU A 61 18.00 -40.98 8.84
C LEU A 61 17.64 -42.28 8.10
N LEU A 62 16.40 -42.41 7.59
CA LEU A 62 15.95 -43.55 6.79
C LEU A 62 16.25 -43.41 5.30
N SER A 63 16.72 -42.24 4.85
CA SER A 63 17.03 -42.00 3.43
C SER A 63 18.26 -42.79 2.98
N GLN A 64 18.23 -43.34 1.76
CA GLN A 64 19.32 -44.17 1.25
C GLN A 64 20.38 -43.34 0.51
N ASN A 65 19.99 -42.17 0.00
CA ASN A 65 20.85 -41.28 -0.78
C ASN A 65 20.64 -39.81 -0.39
N LEU A 66 21.64 -38.98 -0.68
CA LEU A 66 21.63 -37.54 -0.37
C LEU A 66 20.44 -36.79 -0.99
N TYR A 67 20.02 -37.17 -2.20
CA TYR A 67 18.88 -36.52 -2.87
C TYR A 67 17.57 -36.70 -2.08
N GLU A 68 17.29 -37.91 -1.60
CA GLU A 68 16.08 -38.20 -0.80
C GLU A 68 16.10 -37.43 0.52
N ALA A 69 17.25 -37.37 1.20
CA ALA A 69 17.44 -36.60 2.42
C ALA A 69 17.08 -35.11 2.23
N LEU A 70 17.54 -34.51 1.14
CA LEU A 70 17.30 -33.09 0.83
C LEU A 70 15.82 -32.82 0.53
N VAL A 71 15.15 -33.72 -0.19
CA VAL A 71 13.71 -33.60 -0.48
C VAL A 71 12.90 -33.65 0.82
N VAL A 72 13.20 -34.61 1.70
CA VAL A 72 12.52 -34.73 3.01
C VAL A 72 12.73 -33.48 3.87
N LEU A 73 13.92 -32.89 3.85
CA LEU A 73 14.23 -31.66 4.60
C LEU A 73 13.43 -30.47 4.08
N ILE A 74 13.36 -30.27 2.76
CA ILE A 74 12.58 -29.18 2.14
C ILE A 74 11.09 -29.32 2.44
N VAL A 75 10.55 -30.55 2.33
CA VAL A 75 9.15 -30.84 2.67
C VAL A 75 8.89 -30.58 4.15
N GLY A 76 9.78 -31.02 5.03
CA GLY A 76 9.69 -30.79 6.47
C GLY A 76 9.69 -29.31 6.85
N LEU A 77 10.61 -28.53 6.30
CA LEU A 77 10.66 -27.07 6.51
C LEU A 77 9.38 -26.39 6.01
N SER A 78 8.89 -26.81 4.83
CA SER A 78 7.65 -26.28 4.24
C SER A 78 6.44 -26.58 5.13
N LEU A 79 6.37 -27.79 5.71
CA LEU A 79 5.30 -28.17 6.62
C LEU A 79 5.35 -27.38 7.94
N VAL A 80 6.54 -27.20 8.52
CA VAL A 80 6.72 -26.38 9.73
C VAL A 80 6.24 -24.95 9.50
N ILE A 81 6.62 -24.35 8.35
CA ILE A 81 6.17 -23.01 7.96
C ILE A 81 4.64 -22.97 7.80
N LEU A 82 4.05 -24.01 7.18
CA LEU A 82 2.59 -24.09 6.99
C LEU A 82 1.85 -24.18 8.33
N VAL A 83 2.30 -25.05 9.25
CA VAL A 83 1.71 -25.20 10.59
C VAL A 83 1.81 -23.88 11.36
N TYR A 84 2.99 -23.24 11.36
CA TYR A 84 3.19 -21.94 11.95
C TYR A 84 2.22 -20.89 11.40
N ASN A 85 2.14 -20.78 10.07
CA ASN A 85 1.29 -19.80 9.40
C ASN A 85 -0.18 -20.03 9.70
N ASN A 86 -0.65 -21.29 9.70
CA ASN A 86 -2.04 -21.62 9.97
C ASN A 86 -2.44 -21.27 11.41
N ILE A 87 -1.62 -21.64 12.39
CA ILE A 87 -1.87 -21.35 13.81
C ILE A 87 -1.86 -19.83 14.06
N SER A 88 -0.87 -19.12 13.50
CA SER A 88 -0.78 -17.66 13.64
C SER A 88 -1.97 -16.94 12.99
N LYS A 89 -2.38 -17.34 11.79
CA LYS A 89 -3.54 -16.76 11.09
C LYS A 89 -4.85 -17.04 11.84
N SER A 90 -5.04 -18.26 12.30
CA SER A 90 -6.23 -18.64 13.08
C SER A 90 -6.36 -17.81 14.36
N PHE A 91 -5.25 -17.56 15.06
CA PHE A 91 -5.25 -16.73 16.27
C PHE A 91 -5.61 -15.27 15.95
N ALA A 92 -4.99 -14.69 14.92
CA ALA A 92 -5.25 -13.30 14.51
C ALA A 92 -6.71 -13.10 14.10
N ALA A 93 -7.26 -14.00 13.27
CA ALA A 93 -8.66 -13.95 12.83
C ALA A 93 -9.64 -14.03 14.01
N LYS A 94 -9.38 -14.91 14.98
CA LYS A 94 -10.22 -15.02 16.19
C LYS A 94 -10.19 -13.74 17.02
N PHE A 95 -9.03 -13.10 17.15
CA PHE A 95 -8.92 -11.81 17.83
C PHE A 95 -9.76 -10.74 17.13
N LYS A 96 -9.60 -10.62 15.81
CA LYS A 96 -10.32 -9.62 15.00
C LYS A 96 -11.84 -9.77 15.19
N ASN A 97 -12.36 -10.96 14.94
CA ASN A 97 -13.80 -11.23 14.99
C ASN A 97 -14.41 -11.12 16.40
N THR A 98 -13.60 -11.17 17.46
CA THR A 98 -14.09 -11.05 18.84
C THR A 98 -14.08 -9.60 19.34
N TYR A 99 -13.08 -8.80 18.95
CA TYR A 99 -12.81 -7.51 19.59
C TYR A 99 -12.90 -6.30 18.66
N TYR A 100 -12.82 -6.45 17.33
CA TYR A 100 -12.72 -5.28 16.45
C TYR A 100 -14.01 -4.47 16.36
N ASP A 101 -15.17 -5.10 16.48
CA ASP A 101 -16.44 -4.38 16.61
C ASP A 101 -16.43 -3.46 17.82
N CYS A 102 -16.00 -3.98 18.98
CA CYS A 102 -15.90 -3.19 20.21
C CYS A 102 -14.81 -2.10 20.09
N ILE A 103 -13.68 -2.39 19.44
CA ILE A 103 -12.63 -1.39 19.16
C ILE A 103 -13.17 -0.25 18.30
N ALA A 104 -13.92 -0.57 17.24
CA ALA A 104 -14.52 0.43 16.37
C ALA A 104 -15.54 1.30 17.13
N GLU A 105 -16.36 0.70 18.00
CA GLU A 105 -17.30 1.42 18.85
C GLU A 105 -16.61 2.44 19.76
N THR A 106 -15.41 2.16 20.30
CA THR A 106 -14.67 3.15 21.13
C THR A 106 -14.35 4.45 20.39
N VAL A 107 -14.23 4.35 19.06
CA VAL A 107 -13.95 5.46 18.14
C VAL A 107 -15.25 6.08 17.58
N GLY A 108 -16.41 5.45 17.82
CA GLY A 108 -17.69 5.84 17.22
C GLY A 108 -17.84 5.38 15.77
N LEU A 109 -17.10 4.35 15.37
CA LEU A 109 -17.14 3.76 14.04
C LEU A 109 -17.64 2.32 14.10
N LYS A 110 -17.90 1.74 12.94
CA LYS A 110 -18.19 0.31 12.76
C LYS A 110 -17.01 -0.34 12.06
N TRP A 111 -16.79 -1.62 12.34
CA TRP A 111 -15.81 -2.42 11.63
C TRP A 111 -16.52 -3.49 10.79
N LEU A 112 -15.89 -3.86 9.68
CA LEU A 112 -16.25 -5.04 8.92
C LEU A 112 -14.96 -5.64 8.34
N GLN A 113 -14.94 -6.96 8.26
CA GLN A 113 -13.91 -7.67 7.52
C GLN A 113 -14.24 -7.60 6.02
N GLY A 114 -13.30 -7.09 5.24
CA GLY A 114 -13.42 -6.97 3.79
C GLY A 114 -13.31 -8.30 3.08
N ASP A 115 -13.82 -8.33 1.86
CA ASP A 115 -13.71 -9.49 0.99
C ASP A 115 -12.28 -9.56 0.44
N PHE A 116 -11.63 -10.72 0.56
CA PHE A 116 -10.26 -10.97 0.05
C PHE A 116 -10.16 -11.00 -1.49
N GLU A 117 -11.08 -10.34 -2.19
CA GLU A 117 -11.18 -10.29 -3.64
C GLU A 117 -10.83 -8.89 -4.17
N TYR A 118 -10.13 -8.85 -5.30
CA TYR A 118 -9.83 -7.58 -5.97
C TYR A 118 -11.08 -7.11 -6.71
N THR A 119 -11.68 -6.03 -6.23
CA THR A 119 -12.87 -5.45 -6.85
C THR A 119 -12.55 -4.19 -7.64
N TYR A 120 -13.39 -3.92 -8.62
CA TYR A 120 -13.32 -2.70 -9.40
C TYR A 120 -13.86 -1.52 -8.57
N SER A 121 -12.99 -0.55 -8.26
CA SER A 121 -13.40 0.67 -7.56
C SER A 121 -13.44 1.86 -8.51
N SER A 122 -14.64 2.28 -8.91
CA SER A 122 -14.84 3.47 -9.75
C SER A 122 -14.31 4.75 -9.06
N SER A 123 -14.48 4.86 -7.74
CA SER A 123 -13.97 5.98 -6.94
C SER A 123 -12.45 6.13 -7.05
N ILE A 124 -11.70 5.03 -6.98
CA ILE A 124 -10.24 5.05 -7.14
C ILE A 124 -9.85 5.47 -8.56
N GLN A 125 -10.55 5.00 -9.58
CA GLN A 125 -10.24 5.41 -10.96
C GLN A 125 -10.47 6.90 -11.19
N LYS A 126 -11.57 7.41 -10.64
CA LYS A 126 -11.94 8.84 -10.70
C LYS A 126 -10.98 9.71 -9.88
N SER A 127 -10.33 9.15 -8.85
CA SER A 127 -9.30 9.85 -8.06
C SER A 127 -8.04 10.24 -8.86
N LYS A 128 -7.76 9.59 -10.00
CA LYS A 128 -6.52 9.77 -10.77
C LYS A 128 -5.22 9.56 -9.96
N LEU A 129 -5.31 8.97 -8.75
CA LEU A 129 -4.15 8.67 -7.92
C LEU A 129 -3.29 7.56 -8.53
N PHE A 130 -3.96 6.57 -9.12
CA PHE A 130 -3.33 5.38 -9.71
C PHE A 130 -3.61 5.31 -11.22
N SER A 131 -3.05 4.30 -11.89
CA SER A 131 -3.27 4.09 -13.32
C SER A 131 -4.77 3.90 -13.62
N ALA A 132 -5.19 4.21 -14.87
CA ALA A 132 -6.61 4.22 -15.23
C ALA A 132 -7.31 2.85 -15.14
N LYS A 133 -6.57 1.75 -14.94
CA LYS A 133 -7.12 0.39 -14.87
C LYS A 133 -6.52 -0.32 -13.66
N VAL A 134 -7.03 -0.01 -12.48
CA VAL A 134 -6.67 -0.67 -11.22
C VAL A 134 -7.86 -1.33 -10.54
N CYS A 135 -7.56 -2.26 -9.65
CA CYS A 135 -8.51 -2.82 -8.69
C CYS A 135 -7.96 -2.73 -7.28
N MET A 136 -8.88 -2.84 -6.33
CA MET A 136 -8.62 -2.65 -4.91
C MET A 136 -9.12 -3.88 -4.16
N ARG A 137 -8.32 -4.38 -3.23
CA ARG A 137 -8.73 -5.35 -2.22
C ARG A 137 -8.68 -4.65 -0.88
N GLU A 138 -9.72 -4.78 -0.08
CA GLU A 138 -9.84 -4.17 1.23
C GLU A 138 -9.89 -5.29 2.29
N ASP A 139 -9.15 -5.16 3.40
CA ASP A 139 -9.16 -6.14 4.51
C ASP A 139 -9.85 -5.53 5.73
N ASP A 140 -9.14 -4.81 6.59
CA ASP A 140 -9.75 -4.20 7.78
C ASP A 140 -10.45 -2.88 7.43
N ILE A 141 -11.79 -2.86 7.39
CA ILE A 141 -12.60 -1.69 7.03
C ILE A 141 -13.27 -1.09 8.27
N PHE A 142 -12.91 0.15 8.59
CA PHE A 142 -13.58 1.00 9.58
C PHE A 142 -14.45 2.04 8.87
N TYR A 143 -15.73 2.14 9.17
CA TYR A 143 -16.65 3.04 8.49
C TYR A 143 -17.68 3.64 9.44
N GLY A 144 -18.22 4.80 9.08
CA GLY A 144 -19.23 5.46 9.89
C GLY A 144 -19.35 6.94 9.59
N ASN A 145 -19.88 7.68 10.57
CA ASN A 145 -19.92 9.12 10.54
C ASN A 145 -19.14 9.63 11.74
N TYR A 146 -18.14 10.47 11.49
CA TYR A 146 -17.39 11.15 12.54
C TYR A 146 -17.56 12.65 12.35
N ASN A 147 -18.08 13.33 13.39
CA ASN A 147 -18.23 14.78 13.39
C ASN A 147 -19.03 15.36 12.20
N GLY A 148 -19.97 14.60 11.65
CA GLY A 148 -20.80 15.00 10.51
C GLY A 148 -20.22 14.60 9.14
N VAL A 149 -19.00 14.07 9.11
CA VAL A 149 -18.35 13.58 7.89
C VAL A 149 -18.49 12.06 7.81
N LYS A 150 -19.09 11.58 6.72
CA LYS A 150 -19.11 10.15 6.40
C LYS A 150 -17.71 9.70 5.97
N LEU A 151 -17.21 8.64 6.58
CA LEU A 151 -15.88 8.12 6.33
C LEU A 151 -15.84 6.60 6.17
N LYS A 152 -14.83 6.14 5.44
CA LYS A 152 -14.38 4.75 5.37
C LYS A 152 -12.85 4.73 5.36
N ILE A 153 -12.25 4.08 6.33
CA ILE A 153 -10.80 3.84 6.42
C ILE A 153 -10.60 2.34 6.24
N ALA A 154 -9.73 1.93 5.32
CA ALA A 154 -9.48 0.53 5.05
C ALA A 154 -7.99 0.24 4.90
N GLU A 155 -7.50 -0.86 5.43
CA GLU A 155 -6.27 -1.45 4.89
C GLU A 155 -6.58 -2.02 3.50
N ALA A 156 -5.77 -1.67 2.51
CA ALA A 156 -6.03 -2.07 1.14
C ALA A 156 -4.78 -2.23 0.27
N ASP A 157 -4.91 -3.13 -0.69
CA ASP A 157 -3.97 -3.37 -1.76
C ASP A 157 -4.51 -2.87 -3.09
N ILE A 158 -3.63 -2.31 -3.93
CA ILE A 158 -3.96 -1.97 -5.32
C ILE A 158 -3.09 -2.76 -6.27
N ALA A 159 -3.73 -3.34 -7.29
CA ALA A 159 -3.09 -4.04 -8.39
C ALA A 159 -3.65 -3.57 -9.74
N ASP A 160 -2.95 -3.88 -10.84
CA ASP A 160 -3.45 -3.61 -12.20
C ASP A 160 -4.69 -4.44 -12.51
N ARG A 161 -5.56 -3.91 -13.39
CA ARG A 161 -6.82 -4.55 -13.78
C ARG A 161 -6.64 -5.97 -14.31
N ALA A 162 -5.50 -6.26 -14.95
CA ALA A 162 -5.19 -7.58 -15.47
C ALA A 162 -5.28 -8.70 -14.40
N PHE A 163 -5.19 -8.33 -13.11
CA PHE A 163 -5.25 -9.26 -11.98
C PHE A 163 -6.64 -9.41 -11.35
N CYS A 164 -7.67 -8.74 -11.89
CA CYS A 164 -9.02 -8.74 -11.29
C CYS A 164 -9.97 -9.76 -11.89
N THR A 165 -9.54 -10.40 -12.98
CA THR A 165 -10.31 -11.41 -13.71
C THR A 165 -9.44 -12.63 -13.87
N GLY A 166 -9.67 -13.63 -13.02
CA GLY A 166 -8.98 -14.92 -13.05
C GLY A 166 -8.97 -15.56 -11.67
N ASP A 167 -9.29 -16.86 -11.62
CA ASP A 167 -9.38 -17.71 -10.43
C ASP A 167 -8.47 -17.28 -9.30
N LYS A 168 -9.06 -17.04 -8.11
CA LYS A 168 -8.44 -16.79 -6.80
C LYS A 168 -6.91 -16.91 -6.77
N LYS A 169 -6.21 -15.98 -7.44
CA LYS A 169 -4.74 -16.05 -7.50
C LYS A 169 -4.26 -15.74 -6.09
N THR A 170 -3.42 -16.63 -5.57
CA THR A 170 -2.85 -16.51 -4.24
C THR A 170 -2.16 -15.15 -4.10
N GLU A 171 -2.49 -14.46 -3.01
CA GLU A 171 -2.07 -13.09 -2.68
C GLU A 171 -0.58 -12.81 -2.91
N THR A 172 0.26 -13.82 -2.71
CA THR A 172 1.73 -13.76 -2.86
C THR A 172 2.23 -13.58 -4.29
N LEU A 173 1.41 -13.84 -5.32
CA LEU A 173 1.83 -13.79 -6.72
C LEU A 173 1.37 -12.53 -7.47
N VAL A 174 0.62 -11.63 -6.82
CA VAL A 174 0.12 -10.41 -7.46
C VAL A 174 1.08 -9.24 -7.20
N PRO A 175 1.72 -8.68 -8.25
CA PRO A 175 2.56 -7.50 -8.08
C PRO A 175 1.70 -6.29 -7.68
N LYS A 176 1.85 -5.83 -6.44
CA LYS A 176 1.09 -4.71 -5.88
C LYS A 176 1.67 -3.37 -6.36
N GLN A 177 0.81 -2.47 -6.85
CA GLN A 177 1.15 -1.06 -7.09
C GLN A 177 1.18 -0.25 -5.79
N PHE A 178 0.39 -0.67 -4.80
CA PHE A 178 0.28 -0.04 -3.50
C PHE A 178 -0.16 -1.06 -2.45
N HIS A 179 0.35 -0.90 -1.24
CA HIS A 179 -0.07 -1.58 -0.02
C HIS A 179 -0.06 -0.55 1.12
N GLY A 180 -1.14 -0.49 1.91
CA GLY A 180 -1.24 0.41 3.05
C GLY A 180 -2.67 0.82 3.39
N VAL A 181 -2.84 2.02 3.95
CA VAL A 181 -4.16 2.51 4.42
C VAL A 181 -4.79 3.45 3.40
N PHE A 182 -6.06 3.22 3.12
CA PHE A 182 -6.93 4.12 2.38
C PHE A 182 -7.92 4.81 3.29
N GLY A 183 -8.14 6.09 3.06
CA GLY A 183 -9.23 6.86 3.64
C GLY A 183 -10.13 7.42 2.55
N PHE A 184 -11.43 7.17 2.65
CA PHE A 184 -12.47 7.79 1.84
C PHE A 184 -13.31 8.67 2.76
N PHE A 185 -13.29 9.96 2.51
CA PHE A 185 -13.99 10.95 3.34
C PHE A 185 -14.90 11.78 2.45
N ASP A 186 -16.17 11.86 2.79
CA ASP A 186 -17.11 12.75 2.09
C ASP A 186 -16.77 14.20 2.47
N ALA A 187 -16.48 15.03 1.47
CA ALA A 187 -16.19 16.43 1.69
C ALA A 187 -17.51 17.19 1.84
N ASN A 188 -17.57 18.11 2.81
CA ASN A 188 -18.72 19.02 2.99
C ASN A 188 -18.73 20.18 1.99
N LYS A 189 -17.75 20.23 1.07
CA LYS A 189 -17.70 21.18 -0.04
C LYS A 189 -18.01 20.49 -1.35
N LYS A 190 -18.67 21.21 -2.24
CA LYS A 190 -18.79 20.81 -3.64
C LYS A 190 -17.39 20.88 -4.26
N ILE A 191 -16.93 19.77 -4.81
CA ILE A 191 -15.63 19.62 -5.50
C ILE A 191 -15.95 19.40 -6.97
N GLU A 192 -15.75 20.42 -7.78
CA GLU A 192 -16.08 20.43 -9.21
C GLU A 192 -14.91 19.93 -10.07
N SER A 193 -13.69 20.27 -9.68
CA SER A 193 -12.46 19.84 -10.34
C SER A 193 -11.76 18.73 -9.55
N THR A 194 -10.83 18.03 -10.21
CA THR A 194 -9.99 17.03 -9.54
C THR A 194 -8.68 17.67 -9.13
N THR A 195 -8.35 17.63 -7.84
CA THR A 195 -7.05 18.04 -7.29
C THR A 195 -6.34 16.82 -6.72
N ILE A 196 -5.07 16.62 -7.07
CA ILE A 196 -4.24 15.50 -6.61
C ILE A 196 -2.96 16.01 -5.94
N VAL A 197 -2.51 15.27 -4.94
CA VAL A 197 -1.21 15.43 -4.30
C VAL A 197 -0.48 14.10 -4.36
N LYS A 198 0.78 14.13 -4.84
CA LYS A 198 1.66 12.96 -4.88
C LYS A 198 3.07 13.32 -4.41
N PRO A 199 3.86 12.34 -3.94
CA PRO A 199 5.26 12.55 -3.62
C PRO A 199 6.02 13.02 -4.86
N LYS A 200 6.93 13.97 -4.69
CA LYS A 200 7.77 14.48 -5.78
C LYS A 200 8.55 13.35 -6.48
N LEU A 201 9.03 12.41 -5.68
CA LEU A 201 9.76 11.22 -6.13
C LEU A 201 8.97 10.35 -7.11
N ASP A 202 7.63 10.30 -7.03
CA ASP A 202 6.82 9.51 -7.96
C ASP A 202 6.90 10.05 -9.39
N PHE A 203 7.05 11.37 -9.54
CA PHE A 203 7.24 12.00 -10.85
C PHE A 203 8.66 11.77 -11.38
N GLU A 204 9.66 11.79 -10.50
CA GLU A 204 11.06 11.59 -10.86
C GLU A 204 11.39 10.12 -11.20
N LEU A 205 10.83 9.15 -10.46
CA LEU A 205 10.98 7.71 -10.69
C LEU A 205 10.40 7.25 -12.02
N SER A 206 9.36 7.93 -12.51
CA SER A 206 8.83 7.67 -13.85
C SER A 206 9.92 7.90 -14.91
N CYS A 207 10.79 8.91 -14.72
CA CYS A 207 11.88 9.23 -15.63
C CYS A 207 13.04 8.23 -15.54
N SER A 208 13.44 7.81 -14.33
CA SER A 208 14.59 6.89 -14.17
C SER A 208 14.31 5.46 -14.65
N LYS A 209 13.09 4.95 -14.45
CA LYS A 209 12.68 3.64 -15.01
C LYS A 209 12.75 3.63 -16.55
N LEU A 210 12.46 4.76 -17.19
CA LEU A 210 12.58 4.90 -18.64
C LEU A 210 14.04 4.79 -19.09
N VAL A 211 14.96 5.48 -18.41
CA VAL A 211 16.40 5.40 -18.71
C VAL A 211 16.93 3.97 -18.55
N VAL A 212 16.56 3.28 -17.47
CA VAL A 212 16.97 1.89 -17.22
C VAL A 212 16.40 0.94 -18.27
N MET A 213 15.12 1.08 -18.61
CA MET A 213 14.49 0.27 -19.66
C MET A 213 15.13 0.52 -21.04
N MET A 214 15.51 1.78 -21.33
CA MET A 214 16.23 2.13 -22.55
C MET A 214 17.61 1.46 -22.60
N PHE A 215 18.29 1.38 -21.45
CA PHE A 215 19.56 0.67 -21.31
C PHE A 215 19.40 -0.84 -21.48
N ILE A 216 18.37 -1.45 -20.88
CA ILE A 216 18.07 -2.89 -21.04
C ILE A 216 17.78 -3.23 -22.50
N LEU A 217 16.96 -2.42 -23.19
CA LEU A 217 16.65 -2.62 -24.59
C LEU A 217 17.93 -2.49 -25.46
N LEU A 218 18.80 -1.52 -25.16
CA LEU A 218 20.07 -1.33 -25.88
C LEU A 218 21.00 -2.53 -25.72
N VAL A 219 21.12 -3.07 -24.51
CA VAL A 219 21.90 -4.29 -24.21
C VAL A 219 21.29 -5.51 -24.92
N ALA A 220 19.96 -5.65 -24.90
CA ALA A 220 19.28 -6.74 -25.58
C ALA A 220 19.46 -6.68 -27.11
N ALA A 221 19.42 -5.49 -27.71
CA ALA A 221 19.66 -5.30 -29.14
C ALA A 221 21.11 -5.62 -29.52
N ALA A 222 22.08 -5.19 -28.71
CA ALA A 222 23.49 -5.54 -28.91
C ALA A 222 23.72 -7.06 -28.81
N ALA A 223 23.11 -7.72 -27.82
CA ALA A 223 23.17 -9.17 -27.67
C ALA A 223 22.54 -9.91 -28.85
N ALA A 224 21.38 -9.46 -29.34
CA ALA A 224 20.72 -10.03 -30.52
C ALA A 224 21.56 -9.87 -31.79
N ALA A 225 22.24 -8.72 -31.97
CA ALA A 225 23.15 -8.50 -33.08
C ALA A 225 24.37 -9.46 -33.05
N VAL A 226 24.94 -9.70 -31.85
CA VAL A 226 26.04 -10.65 -31.65
C VAL A 226 25.61 -12.11 -31.87
N LEU A 227 24.44 -12.50 -31.36
CA LEU A 227 23.90 -13.86 -31.55
C LEU A 227 23.52 -14.13 -33.00
N GLY A 228 22.88 -13.16 -33.67
CA GLY A 228 22.57 -13.24 -35.10
C GLY A 228 23.83 -13.37 -35.98
N PHE A 229 24.93 -12.71 -35.59
CA PHE A 229 26.24 -12.85 -36.23
C PHE A 229 26.85 -14.25 -36.04
N GLY A 230 26.79 -14.80 -34.82
CA GLY A 230 27.32 -16.14 -34.52
C GLY A 230 26.62 -17.26 -35.30
N ILE A 231 25.28 -17.19 -35.41
CA ILE A 231 24.49 -18.18 -36.15
C ILE A 231 24.77 -18.09 -37.66
N LYS A 232 24.91 -16.89 -38.23
CA LYS A 232 25.16 -16.71 -39.67
C LYS A 232 26.60 -17.10 -40.06
N SER A 233 27.58 -16.85 -39.20
CA SER A 233 28.98 -17.28 -39.38
C SER A 233 29.15 -18.80 -39.35
N MET A 234 28.31 -19.52 -38.61
CA MET A 234 28.32 -20.99 -38.59
C MET A 234 27.67 -21.60 -39.84
N ILE A 235 26.71 -20.91 -40.47
CA ILE A 235 25.94 -21.45 -41.61
C ILE A 235 26.63 -21.17 -42.96
N SER A 236 27.34 -20.05 -43.14
CA SER A 236 27.73 -19.63 -44.50
C SER A 236 29.20 -19.82 -44.89
N GLY A 237 30.11 -20.26 -44.00
CA GLY A 237 31.50 -20.60 -44.36
C GLY A 237 32.29 -19.53 -45.15
N GLY A 238 31.81 -18.29 -45.22
CA GLY A 238 32.24 -17.32 -46.21
C GLY A 238 31.77 -15.92 -45.83
N PHE A 239 32.73 -15.01 -45.81
CA PHE A 239 32.60 -13.63 -45.36
C PHE A 239 32.30 -12.72 -46.56
N SER A 240 31.08 -12.18 -46.69
CA SER A 240 30.82 -11.11 -47.69
C SER A 240 29.60 -10.24 -47.38
N LEU A 241 29.86 -9.14 -46.68
CA LEU A 241 29.31 -7.77 -46.80
C LEU A 241 29.90 -7.00 -45.60
N PRO A 242 30.33 -5.72 -45.73
CA PRO A 242 30.99 -5.03 -44.64
C PRO A 242 30.05 -4.98 -43.44
N VAL A 243 30.54 -5.57 -42.34
CA VAL A 243 29.85 -5.78 -41.06
C VAL A 243 29.15 -4.50 -40.55
N SER A 244 29.65 -3.33 -40.95
CA SER A 244 29.08 -2.02 -40.66
C SER A 244 27.64 -1.83 -41.15
N LEU A 245 27.26 -2.34 -42.33
CA LEU A 245 25.95 -2.04 -42.94
C LEU A 245 24.77 -2.74 -42.25
N TRP A 246 24.97 -3.98 -41.78
CA TRP A 246 23.95 -4.72 -41.04
C TRP A 246 23.82 -4.23 -39.59
N ILE A 247 24.94 -3.84 -38.97
CA ILE A 247 24.95 -3.20 -37.64
C ILE A 247 24.24 -1.84 -37.70
N LEU A 248 24.48 -1.04 -38.74
CA LEU A 248 23.79 0.23 -38.98
C LEU A 248 22.28 0.04 -39.21
N GLY A 249 21.88 -0.97 -40.00
CA GLY A 249 20.46 -1.28 -40.23
C GLY A 249 19.73 -1.73 -38.96
N GLY A 250 20.35 -2.63 -38.18
CA GLY A 250 19.81 -3.10 -36.90
C GLY A 250 19.72 -1.98 -35.85
N LEU A 251 20.75 -1.14 -35.74
CA LEU A 251 20.75 0.05 -34.87
C LEU A 251 19.68 1.06 -35.31
N GLY A 252 19.48 1.25 -36.62
CA GLY A 252 18.48 2.18 -37.15
C GLY A 252 17.04 1.76 -36.83
N ILE A 253 16.70 0.48 -37.04
CA ILE A 253 15.37 -0.07 -36.72
C ILE A 253 15.13 -0.02 -35.21
N PHE A 254 16.15 -0.34 -34.41
CA PHE A 254 16.08 -0.27 -32.96
C PHE A 254 15.93 1.17 -32.45
N ALA A 255 16.69 2.13 -32.98
CA ALA A 255 16.54 3.54 -32.66
C ALA A 255 15.16 4.08 -33.05
N PHE A 256 14.60 3.64 -34.19
CA PHE A 256 13.24 3.99 -34.59
C PHE A 256 12.17 3.39 -33.65
N ALA A 257 12.32 2.13 -33.23
CA ALA A 257 11.44 1.50 -32.25
C ALA A 257 11.53 2.19 -30.88
N CYS A 258 12.74 2.53 -30.43
CA CYS A 258 12.97 3.33 -29.23
C CYS A 258 12.34 4.72 -29.35
N TRP A 259 12.46 5.39 -30.49
CA TRP A 259 11.85 6.70 -30.73
C TRP A 259 10.32 6.62 -30.69
N GLN A 260 9.70 5.66 -31.39
CA GLN A 260 8.25 5.43 -31.35
C GLN A 260 7.74 5.12 -29.93
N PHE A 261 8.49 4.33 -29.16
CA PHE A 261 8.12 4.01 -27.78
C PHE A 261 8.30 5.20 -26.83
N MET A 262 9.35 6.00 -27.04
CA MET A 262 9.59 7.26 -26.33
C MET A 262 8.45 8.24 -26.59
N ASP A 263 8.01 8.42 -27.84
CA ASP A 263 6.89 9.29 -28.17
C ASP A 263 5.61 8.83 -27.46
N ILE A 264 5.27 7.54 -27.44
CA ILE A 264 4.07 7.04 -26.74
C ILE A 264 4.11 7.33 -25.23
N LEU A 265 5.26 7.15 -24.59
CA LEU A 265 5.41 7.33 -23.13
C LEU A 265 5.52 8.79 -22.73
N VAL A 266 6.31 9.58 -23.46
CA VAL A 266 6.38 11.04 -23.31
C VAL A 266 5.00 11.64 -23.58
N LEU A 267 4.26 11.19 -24.60
CA LEU A 267 2.89 11.63 -24.85
C LEU A 267 1.95 11.26 -23.70
N LYS A 268 2.14 10.15 -22.98
CA LYS A 268 1.28 9.79 -21.84
C LYS A 268 1.51 10.70 -20.64
N GLU A 269 2.78 11.01 -20.32
CA GLU A 269 3.16 11.94 -19.27
C GLU A 269 2.80 13.40 -19.64
N LEU A 270 3.06 13.81 -20.89
CA LEU A 270 2.65 15.10 -21.42
C LEU A 270 1.13 15.25 -21.45
N ARG A 271 0.37 14.22 -21.80
CA ARG A 271 -1.11 14.25 -21.78
C ARG A 271 -1.66 14.35 -20.37
N PHE A 272 -1.02 13.73 -19.38
CA PHE A 272 -1.33 13.95 -17.97
C PHE A 272 -1.08 15.41 -17.58
N ARG A 273 0.08 15.99 -17.94
CA ARG A 273 0.39 17.40 -17.71
C ARG A 273 -0.45 18.39 -18.52
N ARG A 274 -1.00 17.99 -19.67
CA ARG A 274 -1.75 18.90 -20.56
C ARG A 274 -3.07 19.34 -19.96
N ASN A 275 -3.65 18.52 -19.09
CA ASN A 275 -4.93 18.83 -18.46
C ASN A 275 -4.75 19.26 -17.00
N PHE A 276 -3.78 18.70 -16.27
CA PHE A 276 -3.51 19.06 -14.88
C PHE A 276 -2.52 20.23 -14.77
N GLN A 277 -2.96 21.32 -14.16
CA GLN A 277 -2.11 22.47 -13.85
C GLN A 277 -1.47 22.29 -12.47
N ARG A 278 -0.19 22.67 -12.34
CA ARG A 278 0.51 22.62 -11.05
C ARG A 278 -0.08 23.66 -10.10
N VAL A 279 -0.42 23.24 -8.89
CA VAL A 279 -0.84 24.14 -7.82
C VAL A 279 0.40 24.54 -7.03
N ASN A 280 0.84 25.79 -7.18
CA ASN A 280 1.95 26.32 -6.39
C ASN A 280 1.42 26.74 -5.02
N LEU A 281 1.97 26.11 -3.98
CA LEU A 281 1.68 26.35 -2.57
C LEU A 281 2.88 27.04 -1.94
N GLU A 282 2.64 27.86 -0.91
CA GLU A 282 3.71 28.60 -0.21
C GLU A 282 4.49 27.74 0.79
N ASP A 283 3.95 26.58 1.15
CA ASP A 283 4.52 25.71 2.18
C ASP A 283 5.83 25.03 1.74
N THR A 284 6.93 25.37 2.41
CA THR A 284 8.27 24.88 2.07
C THR A 284 8.50 23.41 2.48
N GLU A 285 7.87 22.93 3.55
CA GLU A 285 8.01 21.53 4.00
C GLU A 285 7.28 20.60 3.03
N PHE A 286 6.06 20.99 2.63
CA PHE A 286 5.27 20.30 1.63
C PHE A 286 6.00 20.25 0.28
N ASN A 287 6.46 21.38 -0.25
CA ASN A 287 7.09 21.44 -1.58
C ASN A 287 8.40 20.66 -1.70
N LYS A 288 9.08 20.36 -0.58
CA LYS A 288 10.24 19.47 -0.55
C LYS A 288 9.87 18.02 -0.85
N LEU A 289 8.71 17.57 -0.36
CA LEU A 289 8.30 16.16 -0.37
C LEU A 289 7.23 15.85 -1.42
N TYR A 290 6.34 16.79 -1.71
CA TYR A 290 5.12 16.59 -2.47
C TYR A 290 4.96 17.62 -3.60
N GLN A 291 4.11 17.27 -4.57
CA GLN A 291 3.63 18.17 -5.61
C GLN A 291 2.11 18.03 -5.74
N ALA A 292 1.45 19.17 -5.96
CA ALA A 292 0.01 19.26 -6.15
C ALA A 292 -0.33 19.66 -7.59
N TYR A 293 -1.38 19.05 -8.12
CA TYR A 293 -1.90 19.31 -9.45
C TYR A 293 -3.43 19.36 -9.43
N SER A 294 -4.05 20.25 -10.20
CA SER A 294 -5.50 20.35 -10.30
C SER A 294 -5.95 20.65 -11.73
N TYR A 295 -7.19 20.27 -12.08
CA TYR A 295 -7.83 20.81 -13.29
C TYR A 295 -8.22 22.28 -13.13
N ASP A 296 -8.50 22.73 -11.90
CA ASP A 296 -8.69 24.14 -11.56
C ASP A 296 -7.71 24.53 -10.45
N GLN A 297 -6.75 25.40 -10.78
CA GLN A 297 -5.72 25.84 -9.86
C GLN A 297 -6.29 26.68 -8.69
N VAL A 298 -7.41 27.38 -8.90
CA VAL A 298 -8.06 28.21 -7.88
C VAL A 298 -8.72 27.31 -6.84
N GLU A 299 -9.61 26.41 -7.27
CA GLU A 299 -10.24 25.42 -6.38
C GLU A 299 -9.20 24.56 -5.66
N GLY A 300 -8.14 24.15 -6.36
CA GLY A 300 -7.05 23.37 -5.77
C GLY A 300 -6.36 24.06 -4.59
N ARG A 301 -6.18 25.39 -4.64
CA ARG A 301 -5.63 26.16 -3.50
C ARG A 301 -6.62 26.28 -2.34
N TYR A 302 -7.91 26.40 -2.64
CA TYR A 302 -8.96 26.41 -1.62
C TYR A 302 -9.10 25.08 -0.89
N LEU A 303 -8.79 23.96 -1.56
CA LEU A 303 -8.76 22.63 -0.94
C LEU A 303 -7.45 22.39 -0.18
N LEU A 304 -6.32 22.82 -0.73
CA LEU A 304 -4.98 22.64 -0.16
C LEU A 304 -4.54 23.82 0.70
N THR A 305 -5.38 24.23 1.64
CA THR A 305 -5.00 25.28 2.60
C THR A 305 -3.84 24.83 3.49
N THR A 306 -3.12 25.79 4.08
CA THR A 306 -2.06 25.51 5.07
C THR A 306 -2.55 24.60 6.20
N ALA A 307 -3.78 24.79 6.68
CA ALA A 307 -4.35 23.97 7.75
C ALA A 307 -4.62 22.51 7.34
N PHE A 308 -4.92 22.26 6.06
CA PHE A 308 -5.01 20.91 5.52
C PHE A 308 -3.62 20.29 5.38
N ILE A 309 -2.68 21.04 4.79
CA ILE A 309 -1.30 20.60 4.55
C ILE A 309 -0.61 20.18 5.86
N ASP A 310 -0.72 20.99 6.91
CA ASP A 310 -0.13 20.68 8.21
C ASP A 310 -0.63 19.33 8.76
N ARG A 311 -1.94 19.04 8.64
CA ARG A 311 -2.53 17.77 9.08
C ARG A 311 -2.12 16.62 8.18
N PHE A 312 -2.08 16.85 6.87
CA PHE A 312 -1.62 15.86 5.89
C PHE A 312 -0.17 15.44 6.16
N LEU A 313 0.73 16.39 6.43
CA LEU A 313 2.11 16.11 6.81
C LEU A 313 2.20 15.41 8.17
N HIS A 314 1.36 15.79 9.13
CA HIS A 314 1.28 15.12 10.43
C HIS A 314 0.87 13.64 10.31
N VAL A 315 -0.09 13.31 9.44
CA VAL A 315 -0.42 11.91 9.12
C VAL A 315 0.82 11.17 8.63
N GLY A 316 1.61 11.77 7.73
CA GLY A 316 2.87 11.16 7.29
C GLY A 316 3.88 10.90 8.41
N LYS A 317 3.98 11.82 9.38
CA LYS A 317 4.83 11.66 10.57
C LYS A 317 4.38 10.47 11.43
N VAL A 318 3.08 10.34 11.71
CA VAL A 318 2.51 9.25 12.52
C VAL A 318 2.68 7.89 11.85
N PHE A 319 2.38 7.81 10.54
CA PHE A 319 2.52 6.59 9.75
C PHE A 319 3.97 6.30 9.32
N LYS A 320 4.92 7.19 9.64
CA LYS A 320 6.35 7.09 9.32
C LYS A 320 6.60 6.94 7.81
N THR A 321 5.91 7.74 7.01
CA THR A 321 6.01 7.70 5.55
C THR A 321 5.92 9.09 4.94
N ASN A 322 6.77 9.34 3.94
CA ASN A 322 6.77 10.57 3.14
C ASN A 322 6.17 10.35 1.74
N ARG A 323 5.44 9.24 1.57
CA ARG A 323 4.91 8.80 0.27
C ARG A 323 3.39 8.88 0.19
N LEU A 324 2.78 9.77 0.98
CA LEU A 324 1.32 9.94 1.00
C LEU A 324 0.83 10.44 -0.36
N ARG A 325 -0.36 9.98 -0.73
CA ARG A 325 -1.08 10.47 -1.91
C ARG A 325 -2.47 10.88 -1.49
N CYS A 326 -2.98 11.98 -2.03
CA CYS A 326 -4.39 12.29 -1.85
C CYS A 326 -5.03 12.85 -3.12
N SER A 327 -6.34 12.68 -3.23
CA SER A 327 -7.14 13.20 -4.31
C SER A 327 -8.44 13.75 -3.76
N PHE A 328 -8.76 14.97 -4.19
CA PHE A 328 -10.06 15.56 -4.09
C PHE A 328 -10.79 15.35 -5.41
N ALA A 329 -11.83 14.53 -5.40
CA ALA A 329 -12.64 14.27 -6.57
C ALA A 329 -14.04 13.83 -6.16
N GLN A 330 -15.06 14.29 -6.88
CA GLN A 330 -16.46 13.84 -6.69
C GLN A 330 -16.98 14.05 -5.28
N ASN A 331 -16.74 15.24 -4.71
CA ASN A 331 -17.09 15.59 -3.32
C ASN A 331 -16.47 14.64 -2.29
N LYS A 332 -15.32 14.03 -2.59
CA LYS A 332 -14.60 13.14 -1.67
C LYS A 332 -13.13 13.49 -1.60
N LEU A 333 -12.56 13.36 -0.41
CA LEU A 333 -11.14 13.19 -0.21
C LEU A 333 -10.83 11.69 -0.17
N ILE A 334 -9.96 11.26 -1.07
CA ILE A 334 -9.34 9.94 -1.07
C ILE A 334 -7.90 10.12 -0.62
N LEU A 335 -7.52 9.47 0.47
CA LEU A 335 -6.17 9.45 1.02
C LEU A 335 -5.58 8.04 0.87
N ALA A 336 -4.34 7.95 0.43
CA ALA A 336 -3.60 6.70 0.33
C ALA A 336 -2.25 6.85 1.05
N ILE A 337 -2.07 6.07 2.10
CA ILE A 337 -0.91 6.10 2.99
C ILE A 337 -0.17 4.78 2.86
N PRO A 338 0.97 4.74 2.15
CA PRO A 338 1.69 3.49 1.95
C PRO A 338 2.30 3.02 3.28
N ALA A 339 2.15 1.73 3.56
CA ALA A 339 2.70 1.08 4.74
C ALA A 339 3.50 -0.16 4.33
N ASN A 340 4.57 -0.45 5.07
CA ASN A 340 5.41 -1.64 4.85
C ASN A 340 5.13 -2.73 5.91
N ARG A 341 3.95 -2.67 6.54
CA ARG A 341 3.53 -3.56 7.61
C ARG A 341 2.01 -3.71 7.54
N ASN A 342 1.52 -4.77 8.17
CA ASN A 342 0.10 -4.96 8.43
C ASN A 342 -0.39 -3.86 9.40
N MET A 343 -1.36 -3.07 8.95
CA MET A 343 -1.89 -1.93 9.67
C MET A 343 -3.10 -2.39 10.48
N PHE A 344 -3.55 -1.56 11.42
CA PHE A 344 -4.69 -1.89 12.28
C PHE A 344 -4.58 -3.21 13.09
N GLU A 345 -3.43 -3.88 13.16
CA GLU A 345 -3.23 -5.13 13.91
C GLU A 345 -2.93 -4.89 15.40
N LEU A 346 -3.93 -5.11 16.24
CA LEU A 346 -3.80 -5.06 17.70
C LEU A 346 -3.44 -6.42 18.31
N GLY A 347 -3.81 -7.53 17.66
CA GLY A 347 -3.56 -8.89 18.12
C GLY A 347 -2.46 -9.58 17.32
N SER A 348 -1.45 -10.14 17.99
CA SER A 348 -0.56 -11.10 17.33
C SER A 348 -0.14 -12.20 18.28
N LEU A 349 0.13 -13.38 17.76
CA LEU A 349 0.45 -14.54 18.59
C LEU A 349 1.68 -14.30 19.47
N PHE A 350 2.67 -13.57 18.92
CA PHE A 350 3.96 -13.29 19.56
C PHE A 350 4.00 -11.97 20.35
N SER A 351 2.88 -11.25 20.46
CA SER A 351 2.80 -10.06 21.31
C SER A 351 1.64 -10.17 22.30
N PRO A 352 1.83 -9.77 23.56
CA PRO A 352 0.70 -9.56 24.44
C PRO A 352 -0.29 -8.56 23.81
N VAL A 353 -1.58 -8.83 23.95
CA VAL A 353 -2.68 -7.91 23.67
C VAL A 353 -2.61 -6.68 24.58
N THR A 354 -2.00 -6.80 25.75
CA THR A 354 -1.74 -5.67 26.66
C THR A 354 -0.53 -4.82 26.26
N ASN A 355 0.04 -5.02 25.08
CA ASN A 355 1.19 -4.25 24.62
C ASN A 355 0.79 -2.79 24.36
N SER A 356 1.09 -1.92 25.32
CA SER A 356 0.78 -0.49 25.28
C SER A 356 1.36 0.22 24.06
N LYS A 357 2.52 -0.20 23.54
CA LYS A 357 3.14 0.40 22.34
C LYS A 357 2.33 0.11 21.07
N LYS A 358 1.74 -1.08 20.96
CA LYS A 358 0.87 -1.42 19.81
C LYS A 358 -0.46 -0.69 19.90
N ILE A 359 -1.07 -0.68 21.09
CA ILE A 359 -2.32 0.03 21.35
C ILE A 359 -2.15 1.53 21.08
N SER A 360 -1.11 2.16 21.64
CA SER A 360 -0.85 3.59 21.41
C SER A 360 -0.68 3.89 19.94
N ARG A 361 0.15 3.11 19.24
CA ARG A 361 0.36 3.29 17.81
C ARG A 361 -0.94 3.20 17.00
N PHE A 362 -1.78 2.20 17.26
CA PHE A 362 -3.08 2.04 16.61
C PHE A 362 -3.95 3.29 16.81
N TYR A 363 -4.06 3.76 18.05
CA TYR A 363 -4.90 4.92 18.36
C TYR A 363 -4.28 6.25 17.90
N ASP A 364 -2.96 6.36 17.83
CA ASP A 364 -2.26 7.51 17.23
C ASP A 364 -2.55 7.58 15.73
N GLU A 365 -2.51 6.44 15.02
CA GLU A 365 -2.85 6.33 13.60
C GLU A 365 -4.32 6.73 13.36
N ILE A 366 -5.26 6.14 14.09
CA ILE A 366 -6.69 6.48 13.99
C ILE A 366 -6.92 7.95 14.32
N ALA A 367 -6.40 8.45 15.45
CA ALA A 367 -6.58 9.84 15.86
C ALA A 367 -6.01 10.82 14.81
N SER A 368 -4.86 10.51 14.20
CA SER A 368 -4.30 11.36 13.15
C SER A 368 -5.20 11.46 11.92
N LEU A 369 -5.88 10.39 11.54
CA LEU A 369 -6.87 10.38 10.45
C LEU A 369 -8.12 11.17 10.84
N LEU A 370 -8.62 11.01 12.06
CA LEU A 370 -9.80 11.74 12.54
C LEU A 370 -9.54 13.26 12.64
N ILE A 371 -8.37 13.66 13.13
CA ILE A 371 -7.97 15.09 13.20
C ILE A 371 -7.79 15.69 11.80
N LEU A 372 -7.34 14.90 10.81
CA LEU A 372 -7.34 15.32 9.41
C LEU A 372 -8.77 15.58 8.92
N ILE A 373 -9.72 14.72 9.26
CA ILE A 373 -11.12 14.83 8.85
C ILE A 373 -11.81 16.05 9.47
N ASP A 374 -11.46 16.42 10.70
CA ASP A 374 -12.00 17.62 11.36
C ASP A 374 -11.75 18.91 10.58
N TYR A 375 -10.75 18.94 9.69
CA TYR A 375 -10.59 20.05 8.74
C TYR A 375 -11.85 20.25 7.88
N PHE A 376 -12.45 19.17 7.38
CA PHE A 376 -13.62 19.21 6.49
C PHE A 376 -14.93 19.54 7.20
N LYS A 377 -14.92 19.65 8.54
CA LYS A 377 -16.04 20.15 9.34
C LYS A 377 -16.14 21.68 9.33
N LEU A 378 -15.00 22.37 9.21
CA LEU A 378 -14.87 23.77 9.65
C LEU A 378 -15.57 24.81 8.77
N ASP A 379 -16.00 24.47 7.55
CA ASP A 379 -16.61 25.45 6.64
C ASP A 379 -18.14 25.49 6.66
N ASN A 380 -18.81 24.71 7.51
CA ASN A 380 -20.27 24.84 7.71
C ASN A 380 -20.68 26.16 8.41
N LYS A 381 -19.71 26.98 8.86
CA LYS A 381 -19.98 28.26 9.54
C LYS A 381 -19.60 29.51 8.73
N THR A 382 -19.02 29.36 7.54
CA THR A 382 -18.80 30.49 6.64
C THR A 382 -19.86 30.45 5.55
N ASN A 383 -21.09 30.85 5.92
CA ASN A 383 -22.04 31.41 4.97
C ASN A 383 -21.50 32.78 4.52
N LEU A 384 -20.46 32.77 3.69
CA LEU A 384 -20.02 33.92 2.92
C LEU A 384 -20.36 33.66 1.46
#